data_AF-A0A3M8HFS0-F1
#
_entry.id   AF-A0A3M8HFS0-F1
#
_cell.length_a   1.000
_cell.length_b   1.000
_cell.length_c   1.000
_cell.angle_alpha   90.00
_cell.angle_beta   90.00
_cell.angle_gamma   90.00
#
_symmetry.space_group_name_H-M   'P 1'
#
loop_
_entity.id
_entity.type
_entity.pdbx_description
1 polymer ?
#
loop_
_entity_poly.entity_id
_entity_poly.type
_entity_poly.pdbx_seq_one_letter_code
_entity_poly.pdbx_strand_id
1 'polypeptide(L)'
;MKEEWISSSDIGQTFNGKELTLNEYMEVEKAYVHAVMEFLKENKLTSLRVIQLQIHHEILPDKSSPLYEEAFHLPIVEDAVIHEKDIPTVCKMILRNYIHCHFVSMDQFFVHFGWDYYMYIGSNQPCNNAIKFALNNKLFVEDYPSPYYLVEERVNRYIEWSVIGDEKIVGEERLQNVSLTELQKALHLSDEHPVIGSFTINPENKDFFQQFINHKIDLPKYEYYLYSGD
;
A
#
# COMPACT_ATOMS: atom_id res chain seq x y z
N MET A 1 14.04 -12.77 -20.49
CA MET A 1 12.81 -12.52 -19.71
C MET A 1 11.65 -12.78 -20.62
N LYS A 2 10.64 -13.56 -20.21
CA LYS A 2 9.40 -13.69 -21.00
C LYS A 2 8.60 -12.41 -20.83
N GLU A 3 7.93 -11.98 -21.89
CA GLU A 3 7.00 -10.85 -21.81
C GLU A 3 5.74 -11.34 -21.08
N GLU A 4 5.43 -10.77 -19.94
CA GLU A 4 4.26 -11.12 -19.11
C GLU A 4 3.46 -9.85 -18.84
N TRP A 5 2.15 -10.01 -18.64
CA TRP A 5 1.27 -8.91 -18.26
C TRP A 5 1.49 -8.56 -16.78
N ILE A 6 1.28 -7.29 -16.44
CA ILE A 6 1.56 -6.76 -15.10
C ILE A 6 0.39 -5.98 -14.52
N SER A 7 -0.71 -5.82 -15.27
CA SER A 7 -1.82 -4.97 -14.88
C SER A 7 -3.15 -5.40 -15.52
N SER A 8 -4.27 -5.01 -14.91
CA SER A 8 -5.61 -5.12 -15.49
C SER A 8 -5.76 -4.37 -16.83
N SER A 9 -4.94 -3.34 -17.07
CA SER A 9 -4.89 -2.60 -18.34
C SER A 9 -4.36 -3.42 -19.52
N ASP A 10 -3.77 -4.57 -19.25
CA ASP A 10 -3.18 -5.45 -20.26
C ASP A 10 -4.18 -6.43 -20.89
N ILE A 11 -5.43 -6.44 -20.40
CA ILE A 11 -6.49 -7.29 -20.97
C ILE A 11 -6.71 -6.92 -22.44
N GLY A 12 -6.72 -7.95 -23.30
CA GLY A 12 -6.78 -7.82 -24.76
C GLY A 12 -5.42 -7.60 -25.44
N GLN A 13 -4.34 -7.41 -24.68
CA GLN A 13 -2.97 -7.38 -25.22
C GLN A 13 -2.41 -8.80 -25.35
N THR A 14 -1.41 -8.98 -26.21
CA THR A 14 -0.79 -10.29 -26.52
C THR A 14 0.60 -10.40 -25.92
N PHE A 15 0.81 -11.45 -25.14
CA PHE A 15 2.08 -11.77 -24.47
C PHE A 15 2.54 -13.15 -24.91
N ASN A 16 3.77 -13.27 -25.44
CA ASN A 16 4.31 -14.52 -25.98
C ASN A 16 3.36 -15.23 -26.97
N GLY A 17 2.67 -14.46 -27.82
CA GLY A 17 1.74 -15.00 -28.83
C GLY A 17 0.38 -15.46 -28.29
N LYS A 18 0.06 -15.16 -27.03
CA LYS A 18 -1.24 -15.44 -26.41
C LYS A 18 -1.88 -14.14 -25.91
N GLU A 19 -3.12 -13.90 -26.27
CA GLU A 19 -3.91 -12.78 -25.74
C GLU A 19 -4.29 -13.02 -24.27
N LEU A 20 -4.18 -11.99 -23.43
CA LEU A 20 -4.72 -12.00 -22.07
C LEU A 20 -6.23 -11.74 -22.13
N THR A 21 -7.04 -12.76 -21.87
CA THR A 21 -8.49 -12.59 -21.82
C THR A 21 -8.97 -12.11 -20.44
N LEU A 22 -10.14 -11.45 -20.40
CA LEU A 22 -10.78 -11.04 -19.14
C LEU A 22 -10.95 -12.21 -18.16
N ASN A 23 -11.39 -13.37 -18.64
CA ASN A 23 -11.58 -14.55 -17.80
C ASN A 23 -10.26 -15.04 -17.19
N GLU A 24 -9.17 -15.01 -17.96
CA GLU A 24 -7.85 -15.41 -17.45
C GLU A 24 -7.34 -14.44 -16.39
N TYR A 25 -7.50 -13.14 -16.61
CA TYR A 25 -7.21 -12.13 -15.60
C TYR A 25 -8.03 -12.38 -14.32
N MET A 26 -9.35 -12.58 -14.44
CA MET A 26 -10.23 -12.79 -13.29
C MET A 26 -9.89 -14.05 -12.49
N GLU A 27 -9.47 -15.14 -13.15
CA GLU A 27 -9.03 -16.35 -12.45
C GLU A 27 -7.73 -16.11 -11.65
N VAL A 28 -6.79 -15.34 -12.20
CA VAL A 28 -5.55 -14.99 -11.50
C VAL A 28 -5.82 -14.02 -10.34
N GLU A 29 -6.59 -12.95 -10.57
CA GLU A 29 -7.00 -12.02 -9.51
C GLU A 29 -7.69 -12.76 -8.35
N LYS A 30 -8.62 -13.66 -8.66
CA LYS A 30 -9.30 -14.49 -7.66
C LYS A 30 -8.33 -15.36 -6.87
N ALA A 31 -7.32 -15.93 -7.53
CA ALA A 31 -6.30 -16.71 -6.86
C ALA A 31 -5.46 -15.86 -5.89
N TYR A 32 -5.06 -14.64 -6.28
CA TYR A 32 -4.37 -13.69 -5.41
C TYR A 32 -5.22 -13.32 -4.18
N VAL A 33 -6.47 -12.91 -4.41
CA VAL A 33 -7.40 -12.54 -3.34
C VAL A 33 -7.63 -13.71 -2.37
N HIS A 34 -7.88 -14.91 -2.88
CA HIS A 34 -8.08 -16.08 -2.03
C HIS A 34 -6.81 -16.51 -1.29
N ALA A 35 -5.63 -16.33 -1.88
CA ALA A 35 -4.37 -16.59 -1.19
C ALA A 35 -4.27 -15.70 0.05
N VAL A 36 -4.51 -14.39 -0.08
CA VAL A 36 -4.57 -13.46 1.06
C VAL A 36 -5.51 -14.01 2.15
N MET A 37 -6.73 -14.41 1.79
CA MET A 37 -7.69 -14.94 2.77
C MET A 37 -7.23 -16.23 3.47
N GLU A 38 -6.58 -17.17 2.77
CA GLU A 38 -6.02 -18.37 3.41
C GLU A 38 -4.85 -18.02 4.36
N PHE A 39 -4.03 -17.02 4.02
CA PHE A 39 -3.00 -16.51 4.92
C PHE A 39 -3.61 -15.88 6.17
N LEU A 40 -4.65 -15.04 6.05
CA LEU A 40 -5.36 -14.48 7.21
C LEU A 40 -5.92 -15.59 8.11
N LYS A 41 -6.55 -16.60 7.52
CA LYS A 41 -7.15 -17.73 8.24
C LYS A 41 -6.12 -18.53 9.01
N GLU A 42 -4.96 -18.84 8.44
CA GLU A 42 -3.89 -19.51 9.19
C GLU A 42 -3.36 -18.63 10.33
N ASN A 43 -3.28 -17.31 10.12
CA ASN A 43 -2.91 -16.31 11.13
C ASN A 43 -4.01 -15.99 12.13
N LYS A 44 -5.23 -16.52 11.95
CA LYS A 44 -6.41 -16.20 12.77
C LYS A 44 -6.67 -14.68 12.85
N LEU A 45 -6.35 -13.96 11.77
CA LEU A 45 -6.58 -12.53 11.63
C LEU A 45 -7.96 -12.30 11.03
N THR A 46 -8.74 -11.40 11.64
CA THR A 46 -10.08 -11.01 11.18
C THR A 46 -10.14 -9.56 10.68
N SER A 47 -9.00 -8.87 10.72
CA SER A 47 -8.86 -7.50 10.24
C SER A 47 -7.40 -7.19 9.95
N LEU A 48 -7.19 -6.25 9.04
CA LEU A 48 -5.88 -5.67 8.73
C LEU A 48 -5.99 -4.15 8.72
N ARG A 49 -4.87 -3.49 8.94
CA ARG A 49 -4.72 -2.04 8.87
C ARG A 49 -4.20 -1.63 7.52
N VAL A 50 -4.78 -0.58 6.94
CA VAL A 50 -4.34 0.02 5.68
C VAL A 50 -3.21 1.01 5.95
N ILE A 51 -2.12 0.91 5.18
CA ILE A 51 -1.02 1.87 5.20
C ILE A 51 -0.62 2.25 3.77
N GLN A 52 0.02 3.40 3.60
CA GLN A 52 0.50 3.93 2.32
C GLN A 52 -0.61 4.01 1.25
N LEU A 53 -1.81 4.44 1.67
CA LEU A 53 -2.95 4.62 0.80
C LEU A 53 -2.71 5.74 -0.21
N GLN A 54 -2.86 5.40 -1.49
CA GLN A 54 -2.94 6.33 -2.60
C GLN A 54 -4.23 6.06 -3.36
N ILE A 55 -5.03 7.10 -3.55
CA ILE A 55 -6.27 7.03 -4.32
C ILE A 55 -6.02 7.67 -5.68
N HIS A 56 -6.16 6.90 -6.75
CA HIS A 56 -6.01 7.41 -8.11
C HIS A 56 -7.31 8.11 -8.53
N HIS A 57 -7.52 9.35 -8.07
CA HIS A 57 -8.76 10.11 -8.32
C HIS A 57 -9.07 10.33 -9.81
N GLU A 58 -8.06 10.27 -10.69
CA GLU A 58 -8.23 10.36 -12.14
C GLU A 58 -8.78 9.08 -12.77
N ILE A 59 -8.68 7.95 -12.06
CA ILE A 59 -9.22 6.65 -12.46
C ILE A 59 -10.53 6.43 -11.68
N LEU A 60 -11.54 7.25 -12.00
CA LEU A 60 -12.89 6.92 -11.54
C LEU A 60 -13.25 5.54 -12.11
N PRO A 61 -13.84 4.64 -11.30
CA PRO A 61 -14.31 3.37 -11.81
C PRO A 61 -15.29 3.58 -12.95
N ASP A 62 -14.84 3.27 -14.17
CA ASP A 62 -15.71 3.25 -15.34
C ASP A 62 -16.79 2.21 -15.10
N LYS A 63 -18.01 2.67 -14.81
CA LYS A 63 -19.16 1.81 -14.53
C LYS A 63 -19.53 0.91 -15.71
N SER A 64 -19.04 1.21 -16.91
CA SER A 64 -19.21 0.35 -18.09
C SER A 64 -18.16 -0.75 -18.18
N SER A 65 -17.07 -0.66 -17.41
CA SER A 65 -16.03 -1.67 -17.35
C SER A 65 -16.58 -2.99 -16.80
N PRO A 66 -16.24 -4.13 -17.41
CA PRO A 66 -16.57 -5.44 -16.85
C PRO A 66 -15.84 -5.73 -15.52
N LEU A 67 -14.83 -4.92 -15.18
CA LEU A 67 -14.10 -4.97 -13.91
C LEU A 67 -14.68 -4.03 -12.84
N TYR A 68 -15.77 -3.31 -13.12
CA TYR A 68 -16.42 -2.49 -12.11
C TYR A 68 -17.25 -3.34 -11.14
N GLU A 69 -17.21 -2.98 -9.85
CA GLU A 69 -18.09 -3.53 -8.83
C GLU A 69 -18.64 -2.42 -7.95
N GLU A 70 -19.94 -2.45 -7.64
CA GLU A 70 -20.58 -1.46 -6.75
C GLU A 70 -19.96 -1.41 -5.35
N ALA A 71 -19.27 -2.48 -4.93
CA ALA A 71 -18.55 -2.53 -3.67
C ALA A 71 -17.33 -1.59 -3.61
N PHE A 72 -16.87 -1.05 -4.74
CA PHE A 72 -15.69 -0.15 -4.81
C PHE A 72 -15.95 1.27 -4.27
N HIS A 73 -17.16 1.56 -3.80
CA HIS A 73 -17.47 2.78 -3.04
C HIS A 73 -17.11 2.68 -1.54
N LEU A 74 -16.30 1.69 -1.16
CA LEU A 74 -15.85 1.53 0.22
C LEU A 74 -15.01 2.76 0.63
N PRO A 75 -15.41 3.52 1.67
CA PRO A 75 -14.62 4.66 2.14
C PRO A 75 -13.41 4.14 2.91
N ILE A 76 -12.25 4.13 2.27
CA ILE A 76 -10.97 3.73 2.86
C ILE A 76 -10.14 5.00 3.08
N VAL A 77 -9.52 5.10 4.25
CA VAL A 77 -8.58 6.17 4.60
C VAL A 77 -7.29 5.52 5.11
N GLU A 78 -6.20 6.29 5.10
CA GLU A 78 -4.94 5.89 5.73
C GLU A 78 -5.20 5.47 7.18
N ASP A 79 -4.52 4.42 7.65
CA ASP A 79 -4.65 3.88 9.00
C ASP A 79 -6.04 3.27 9.33
N ALA A 80 -6.92 3.08 8.33
CA ALA A 80 -8.19 2.41 8.55
C ALA A 80 -8.01 0.92 8.87
N VAL A 81 -8.84 0.41 9.78
CA VAL A 81 -9.00 -1.04 10.01
C VAL A 81 -10.04 -1.59 9.04
N ILE A 82 -9.62 -2.53 8.19
CA ILE A 82 -10.48 -3.24 7.25
C ILE A 82 -10.72 -4.65 7.78
N HIS A 83 -11.99 -5.01 7.94
CA HIS A 83 -12.38 -6.33 8.43
C HIS A 83 -12.38 -7.37 7.32
N GLU A 84 -12.26 -8.65 7.70
CA GLU A 84 -12.17 -9.82 6.82
C GLU A 84 -13.14 -9.79 5.62
N LYS A 85 -14.38 -9.34 5.84
CA LYS A 85 -15.42 -9.25 4.80
C LYS A 85 -15.09 -8.27 3.67
N ASP A 86 -14.32 -7.21 3.96
CA ASP A 86 -14.04 -6.10 3.05
C ASP A 86 -12.65 -6.23 2.41
N ILE A 87 -11.74 -7.02 3.01
CA ILE A 87 -10.39 -7.27 2.47
C ILE A 87 -10.39 -7.75 1.01
N PRO A 88 -11.25 -8.70 0.58
CA PRO A 88 -11.34 -9.09 -0.82
C PRO A 88 -11.66 -7.93 -1.76
N THR A 89 -12.53 -7.01 -1.33
CA THR A 89 -12.88 -5.83 -2.11
C THR A 89 -11.68 -4.91 -2.28
N VAL A 90 -10.97 -4.62 -1.18
CA VAL A 90 -9.78 -3.76 -1.22
C VAL A 90 -8.66 -4.38 -2.06
N CYS A 91 -8.42 -5.70 -1.94
CA CYS A 91 -7.46 -6.41 -2.79
C CYS A 91 -7.77 -6.23 -4.28
N LYS A 92 -9.05 -6.37 -4.68
CA LYS A 92 -9.45 -6.16 -6.07
C LYS A 92 -9.31 -4.70 -6.50
N MET A 93 -9.58 -3.74 -5.62
CA MET A 93 -9.33 -2.33 -5.91
C MET A 93 -7.86 -2.06 -6.20
N ILE A 94 -6.94 -2.71 -5.46
CA ILE A 94 -5.49 -2.62 -5.70
C ILE A 94 -5.10 -3.30 -7.01
N LEU A 95 -5.46 -4.57 -7.20
CA LEU A 95 -5.11 -5.36 -8.39
C LEU A 95 -5.67 -4.77 -9.69
N ARG A 96 -6.75 -3.99 -9.61
CA ARG A 96 -7.37 -3.29 -10.75
C ARG A 96 -6.90 -1.84 -10.89
N ASN A 97 -5.92 -1.39 -10.10
CA ASN A 97 -5.33 -0.04 -10.09
C ASN A 97 -6.29 1.12 -9.74
N TYR A 98 -7.34 0.86 -8.97
CA TYR A 98 -8.20 1.94 -8.46
C TYR A 98 -7.55 2.68 -7.28
N ILE A 99 -6.81 1.95 -6.46
CA ILE A 99 -6.04 2.46 -5.33
C ILE A 99 -4.71 1.73 -5.25
N HIS A 100 -3.79 2.25 -4.45
CA HIS A 100 -2.64 1.51 -3.96
C HIS A 100 -2.66 1.58 -2.44
N CYS A 101 -2.39 0.46 -1.77
CA CYS A 101 -2.08 0.45 -0.34
C CYS A 101 -1.42 -0.88 0.04
N HIS A 102 -1.02 -0.98 1.30
CA HIS A 102 -0.54 -2.19 1.92
C HIS A 102 -1.41 -2.55 3.13
N PHE A 103 -1.34 -3.82 3.51
CA PHE A 103 -1.97 -4.30 4.73
C PHE A 103 -0.93 -4.69 5.76
N VAL A 104 -1.18 -4.35 7.02
CA VAL A 104 -0.37 -4.79 8.15
C VAL A 104 -1.25 -5.24 9.32
N SER A 105 -0.69 -6.09 10.17
CA SER A 105 -1.21 -6.38 11.50
C SER A 105 -0.04 -6.39 12.48
N MET A 106 0.17 -5.25 13.14
CA MET A 106 1.31 -5.05 14.06
C MET A 106 2.63 -5.49 13.42
N ASP A 107 3.45 -6.20 14.17
CA ASP A 107 4.69 -6.86 13.75
C ASP A 107 4.46 -8.31 13.28
N GLN A 108 3.21 -8.78 13.18
CA GLN A 108 2.89 -10.20 12.98
C GLN A 108 2.67 -10.61 11.52
N PHE A 109 2.12 -9.70 10.72
CA PHE A 109 1.66 -10.03 9.37
C PHE A 109 1.65 -8.79 8.47
N PHE A 110 1.96 -8.98 7.19
CA PHE A 110 1.79 -7.97 6.17
C PHE A 110 1.37 -8.56 4.82
N VAL A 111 0.71 -7.73 4.01
CA VAL A 111 0.53 -7.94 2.57
C VAL A 111 0.97 -6.66 1.87
N HIS A 112 2.04 -6.72 1.10
CA HIS A 112 2.52 -5.61 0.28
C HIS A 112 2.24 -5.90 -1.19
N PHE A 113 1.83 -4.87 -1.92
CA PHE A 113 1.48 -4.96 -3.33
C PHE A 113 2.53 -4.21 -4.15
N GLY A 114 3.13 -4.90 -5.12
CA GLY A 114 4.01 -4.30 -6.12
C GLY A 114 3.24 -3.61 -7.24
N TRP A 115 3.94 -2.78 -8.01
CA TRP A 115 3.40 -2.13 -9.20
C TRP A 115 3.22 -3.09 -10.39
N ASP A 116 3.92 -4.22 -10.38
CA ASP A 116 4.03 -5.20 -11.46
C ASP A 116 3.28 -6.51 -11.16
N TYR A 117 2.14 -6.41 -10.46
CA TYR A 117 1.27 -7.52 -10.04
C TYR A 117 1.89 -8.52 -9.04
N TYR A 118 3.10 -8.26 -8.53
CA TYR A 118 3.67 -9.03 -7.44
C TYR A 118 2.98 -8.71 -6.11
N MET A 119 2.85 -9.73 -5.26
CA MET A 119 2.29 -9.61 -3.91
C MET A 119 3.24 -10.30 -2.93
N TYR A 120 3.60 -9.60 -1.87
CA TYR A 120 4.50 -10.09 -0.83
C TYR A 120 3.70 -10.29 0.45
N ILE A 121 3.68 -11.51 0.98
CA ILE A 121 3.01 -11.81 2.25
C ILE A 121 4.05 -12.26 3.26
N GLY A 122 4.10 -11.58 4.40
CA GLY A 122 4.95 -11.95 5.53
C GLY A 122 4.11 -12.35 6.73
N SER A 123 4.61 -13.32 7.50
CA SER A 123 3.98 -13.80 8.73
C SER A 123 5.04 -14.27 9.72
N ASN A 124 4.81 -14.05 11.01
CA ASN A 124 5.63 -14.58 12.10
C ASN A 124 5.38 -16.08 12.41
N GLN A 125 4.52 -16.73 11.63
CA GLN A 125 4.25 -18.16 11.77
C GLN A 125 4.22 -18.86 10.40
N PRO A 126 4.45 -20.19 10.37
CA PRO A 126 4.38 -20.93 9.11
C PRO A 126 2.97 -20.99 8.53
N CYS A 127 2.79 -20.54 7.28
CA CYS A 127 1.53 -20.60 6.54
C CYS A 127 1.55 -21.67 5.43
N ASN A 128 1.86 -22.91 5.82
CA ASN A 128 2.07 -24.00 4.87
C ASN A 128 0.82 -24.34 4.03
N ASN A 129 -0.39 -24.13 4.56
CA ASN A 129 -1.61 -24.45 3.84
C ASN A 129 -1.96 -23.37 2.82
N ALA A 130 -1.74 -22.09 3.15
CA ALA A 130 -1.93 -20.95 2.28
C ALA A 130 -0.92 -20.96 1.12
N ILE A 131 0.35 -21.31 1.40
CA ILE A 131 1.36 -21.52 0.36
C ILE A 131 0.94 -22.65 -0.59
N LYS A 132 0.49 -23.80 -0.05
CA LYS A 132 -0.03 -24.91 -0.87
C LYS A 132 -1.26 -24.50 -1.67
N PHE A 133 -2.15 -23.70 -1.09
CA PHE A 133 -3.31 -23.16 -1.77
C PHE A 133 -2.87 -22.31 -2.97
N ALA A 134 -1.95 -21.37 -2.79
CA ALA A 134 -1.44 -20.51 -3.85
C ALA A 134 -0.84 -21.33 -5.02
N LEU A 135 0.03 -22.30 -4.70
CA LEU A 135 0.62 -23.21 -5.69
C LEU A 135 -0.44 -24.03 -6.45
N ASN A 136 -1.44 -24.57 -5.72
CA ASN A 136 -2.53 -25.34 -6.34
C ASN A 136 -3.46 -24.48 -7.20
N ASN A 137 -3.49 -23.17 -6.98
CA ASN A 137 -4.23 -22.19 -7.77
C ASN A 137 -3.36 -21.48 -8.81
N LYS A 138 -2.24 -22.11 -9.21
CA LYS A 138 -1.35 -21.68 -10.30
C LYS A 138 -0.63 -20.34 -10.06
N LEU A 139 -0.55 -19.89 -8.81
CA LEU A 139 0.34 -18.79 -8.45
C LEU A 139 1.77 -19.29 -8.37
N PHE A 140 2.71 -18.48 -8.84
CA PHE A 140 4.12 -18.67 -8.57
C PHE A 140 4.41 -18.20 -7.14
N VAL A 141 5.14 -19.02 -6.38
CA VAL A 141 5.50 -18.71 -4.99
C VAL A 141 6.99 -18.97 -4.82
N GLU A 142 7.68 -17.97 -4.27
CA GLU A 142 9.08 -18.06 -3.89
C GLU A 142 9.30 -17.41 -2.53
N ASP A 143 10.40 -17.79 -1.87
CA ASP A 143 10.85 -17.13 -0.64
C ASP A 143 11.66 -15.89 -1.03
N TYR A 144 11.13 -14.71 -0.72
CA TYR A 144 11.74 -13.44 -1.10
C TYR A 144 11.43 -12.34 -0.06
N PRO A 145 12.43 -11.56 0.37
CA PRO A 145 12.19 -10.45 1.29
C PRO A 145 11.38 -9.35 0.57
N SER A 146 10.26 -8.94 1.15
CA SER A 146 9.47 -7.85 0.57
C SER A 146 10.31 -6.57 0.47
N PRO A 147 10.37 -5.91 -0.70
CA PRO A 147 11.10 -4.64 -0.85
C PRO A 147 10.45 -3.51 -0.05
N TYR A 148 9.18 -3.67 0.36
CA TYR A 148 8.42 -2.69 1.14
C TYR A 148 8.52 -2.93 2.66
N TYR A 149 9.16 -4.02 3.11
CA TYR A 149 9.29 -4.30 4.53
C TYR A 149 10.43 -3.48 5.15
N LEU A 150 10.05 -2.50 5.98
CA LEU A 150 10.97 -1.66 6.74
C LEU A 150 10.78 -1.87 8.24
N VAL A 151 11.91 -2.07 8.93
CA VAL A 151 11.97 -2.02 10.40
C VAL A 151 12.35 -0.61 10.82
N GLU A 152 11.85 -0.15 11.97
CA GLU A 152 11.99 1.23 12.47
C GLU A 152 13.45 1.73 12.43
N GLU A 153 14.43 0.87 12.73
CA GLU A 153 15.85 1.24 12.75
C GLU A 153 16.43 1.56 11.36
N ARG A 154 15.74 1.13 10.30
CA ARG A 154 16.12 1.37 8.90
C ARG A 154 15.34 2.52 8.26
N VAL A 155 14.34 3.07 8.94
CA VAL A 155 13.51 4.15 8.40
C VAL A 155 14.25 5.48 8.51
N ASN A 156 14.49 6.10 7.35
CA ASN A 156 14.95 7.47 7.25
C ASN A 156 13.73 8.41 7.18
N ARG A 157 13.81 9.53 7.89
CA ARG A 157 12.74 10.52 7.95
C ARG A 157 13.24 11.89 7.55
N TYR A 158 12.54 12.53 6.62
CA TYR A 158 12.85 13.86 6.12
C TYR A 158 11.59 14.70 6.10
N ILE A 159 11.74 15.98 6.43
CA ILE A 159 10.77 16.99 6.07
C ILE A 159 11.18 17.51 4.70
N GLU A 160 10.39 17.21 3.69
CA GLU A 160 10.59 17.63 2.31
C GLU A 160 9.61 18.74 1.95
N TRP A 161 9.99 19.63 1.04
CA TRP A 161 9.08 20.64 0.53
C TRP A 161 9.27 20.97 -0.93
N SER A 162 8.15 21.26 -1.59
CA SER A 162 8.07 21.73 -2.97
C SER A 162 7.34 23.07 -3.05
N VAL A 163 7.54 23.82 -4.13
CA VAL A 163 6.73 25.02 -4.38
C VAL A 163 5.30 24.57 -4.68
N ILE A 164 4.30 25.27 -4.16
CA ILE A 164 2.88 24.93 -4.43
C ILE A 164 2.65 24.82 -5.95
N GLY A 165 2.09 23.70 -6.39
CA GLY A 165 1.83 23.40 -7.80
C GLY A 165 3.04 22.91 -8.60
N ASP A 166 4.17 22.66 -7.94
CA ASP A 166 5.35 22.02 -8.51
C ASP A 166 5.64 20.73 -7.72
N GLU A 167 5.82 19.62 -8.42
CA GLU A 167 6.12 18.31 -7.81
C GLU A 167 7.60 18.20 -7.41
N LYS A 168 8.45 19.12 -7.88
CA LYS A 168 9.87 19.09 -7.59
C LYS A 168 10.16 19.50 -6.14
N ILE A 169 10.77 18.59 -5.39
CA ILE A 169 11.36 18.90 -4.08
C ILE A 169 12.46 19.96 -4.26
N VAL A 170 12.33 21.08 -3.54
CA VAL A 170 13.28 22.20 -3.56
C VAL A 170 14.09 22.32 -2.27
N GLY A 171 13.77 21.49 -1.27
CA GLY A 171 14.59 21.30 -0.09
C GLY A 171 14.08 20.18 0.82
N GLU A 172 14.98 19.69 1.67
CA GLU A 172 14.72 18.64 2.63
C GLU A 172 15.56 18.87 3.90
N GLU A 173 15.05 18.46 5.07
CA GLU A 173 15.82 18.37 6.30
C GLU A 173 15.52 17.06 7.01
N ARG A 174 16.58 16.35 7.43
CA ARG A 174 16.45 15.08 8.14
C ARG A 174 15.84 15.30 9.52
N LEU A 175 14.79 14.53 9.83
CA LEU A 175 14.17 14.49 11.13
C LEU A 175 14.96 13.56 12.06
N GLN A 176 15.42 14.07 13.20
CA GLN A 176 16.21 13.31 14.18
C GLN A 176 15.62 13.45 15.58
N ASN A 177 15.90 12.47 16.44
CA ASN A 177 15.52 12.48 17.86
C ASN A 177 14.00 12.64 18.10
N VAL A 178 13.19 12.07 17.20
CA VAL A 178 11.74 11.96 17.36
C VAL A 178 11.37 10.49 17.45
N SER A 179 10.52 10.12 18.39
CA SER A 179 10.03 8.76 18.53
C SER A 179 8.88 8.46 17.56
N LEU A 180 8.71 7.19 17.19
CA LEU A 180 7.56 6.73 16.42
C LEU A 180 6.23 7.14 17.06
N THR A 181 6.12 7.04 18.39
CA THR A 181 4.91 7.45 19.13
C THR A 181 4.62 8.94 19.05
N GLU A 182 5.64 9.81 19.00
CA GLU A 182 5.44 11.24 18.80
C GLU A 182 4.94 11.53 17.38
N LEU A 183 5.48 10.83 16.37
CA LEU A 183 5.02 10.96 14.99
C LEU A 183 3.58 10.49 14.82
N GLN A 184 3.23 9.33 15.36
CA GLN A 184 1.86 8.80 15.34
C GLN A 184 0.88 9.83 15.92
N LYS A 185 1.20 10.42 17.07
CA LYS A 185 0.37 11.46 17.70
C LYS A 185 0.25 12.72 16.86
N ALA A 186 1.36 13.21 16.31
CA ALA A 186 1.38 14.43 15.49
C ALA A 186 0.63 14.27 14.17
N LEU A 187 0.54 13.04 13.66
CA LEU A 187 -0.16 12.69 12.42
C LEU A 187 -1.57 12.13 12.65
N HIS A 188 -2.02 12.04 13.90
CA HIS A 188 -3.30 11.43 14.28
C HIS A 188 -3.47 9.98 13.81
N LEU A 189 -2.37 9.21 13.82
CA LEU A 189 -2.32 7.80 13.48
C LEU A 189 -2.40 6.93 14.73
N SER A 190 -2.85 5.69 14.56
CA SER A 190 -2.87 4.65 15.58
C SER A 190 -1.45 4.28 16.03
N ASP A 191 -1.37 3.66 17.21
CA ASP A 191 -0.13 3.14 17.77
C ASP A 191 0.43 1.93 16.99
N GLU A 192 -0.39 1.29 16.16
CA GLU A 192 0.02 0.21 15.27
C GLU A 192 0.60 0.71 13.93
N HIS A 193 0.40 1.98 13.58
CA HIS A 193 0.83 2.52 12.30
C HIS A 193 2.36 2.72 12.27
N PRO A 194 3.10 2.16 11.29
CA PRO A 194 4.56 2.24 11.27
C PRO A 194 5.09 3.63 10.82
N VAL A 195 4.18 4.51 10.39
CA VAL A 195 4.50 5.83 9.83
C VAL A 195 5.49 5.68 8.68
N ILE A 196 5.18 4.83 7.71
CA ILE A 196 5.95 4.64 6.47
C ILE A 196 5.15 5.27 5.33
N GLY A 197 5.82 5.94 4.40
CA GLY A 197 5.21 6.68 3.31
C GLY A 197 5.40 8.19 3.45
N SER A 198 4.51 8.95 2.82
CA SER A 198 4.54 10.41 2.81
C SER A 198 3.30 10.97 3.51
N PHE A 199 3.49 11.92 4.43
CA PHE A 199 2.42 12.53 5.22
C PHE A 199 2.47 14.04 5.12
N THR A 200 1.36 14.67 4.74
CA THR A 200 1.28 16.13 4.61
C THR A 200 1.48 16.83 5.95
N ILE A 201 2.28 17.89 5.94
CA ILE A 201 2.40 18.84 7.04
C ILE A 201 1.46 20.00 6.77
N ASN A 202 0.54 20.20 7.70
CA ASN A 202 -0.56 21.15 7.60
C ASN A 202 -0.56 22.07 8.84
N PRO A 203 -1.48 23.04 8.95
CA PRO A 203 -1.53 23.94 10.11
C PRO A 203 -1.68 23.24 11.47
N GLU A 204 -2.28 22.05 11.54
CA GLU A 204 -2.56 21.33 12.78
C GLU A 204 -1.29 20.67 13.37
N ASN A 205 -0.39 20.19 12.51
CA ASN A 205 0.83 19.49 12.91
C ASN A 205 2.13 20.28 12.64
N LYS A 206 2.07 21.41 11.94
CA LYS A 206 3.22 22.27 11.62
C LYS A 206 4.10 22.58 12.83
N ASP A 207 3.52 23.00 13.94
CA ASP A 207 4.28 23.46 15.11
C ASP A 207 5.03 22.31 15.78
N PHE A 208 4.56 21.07 15.64
CA PHE A 208 5.31 19.88 16.04
C PHE A 208 6.55 19.72 15.16
N PHE A 209 6.37 19.66 13.83
CA PHE A 209 7.50 19.43 12.91
C PHE A 209 8.52 20.58 12.88
N GLN A 210 8.07 21.82 13.07
CA GLN A 210 8.94 23.00 13.12
C GLN A 210 10.01 22.90 14.22
N GLN A 211 9.77 22.14 15.30
CA GLN A 211 10.73 21.99 16.40
C GLN A 211 11.99 21.22 16.01
N PHE A 212 11.95 20.48 14.90
CA PHE A 212 13.00 19.56 14.51
C PHE A 212 13.80 19.99 13.27
N ILE A 213 13.42 21.11 12.62
CA ILE A 213 14.07 21.61 11.41
C ILE A 213 14.45 23.08 11.55
N ASN A 214 15.50 23.51 10.83
CA ASN A 214 15.97 24.89 10.85
C ASN A 214 15.16 25.78 9.90
N HIS A 215 14.74 25.22 8.77
CA HIS A 215 13.92 25.88 7.79
C HIS A 215 12.57 26.27 8.41
N LYS A 216 12.16 27.51 8.14
CA LYS A 216 10.91 28.03 8.66
C LYS A 216 9.77 27.62 7.74
N ILE A 217 8.86 26.78 8.25
CA ILE A 217 7.71 26.28 7.51
C ILE A 217 6.81 27.45 7.07
N ASP A 218 6.70 27.62 5.75
CA ASP A 218 5.93 28.66 5.06
C ASP A 218 4.87 28.01 4.16
N LEU A 219 3.77 27.54 4.79
CA LEU A 219 2.65 26.86 4.13
C LEU A 219 1.96 27.67 3.00
N PRO A 220 1.94 29.03 3.04
CA PRO A 220 1.47 29.82 1.89
C PRO A 220 2.34 29.74 0.63
N LYS A 221 3.59 29.28 0.76
CA LYS A 221 4.57 29.25 -0.34
C LYS A 221 4.92 27.84 -0.81
N TYR A 222 4.93 26.89 0.12
CA TYR A 222 5.38 25.53 -0.13
C TYR A 222 4.40 24.50 0.40
N GLU A 223 4.38 23.35 -0.24
CA GLU A 223 3.81 22.11 0.30
C GLU A 223 4.90 21.36 1.05
N TYR A 224 4.55 20.78 2.20
CA TYR A 224 5.50 20.09 3.07
C TYR A 224 5.01 18.68 3.36
N TYR A 225 5.95 17.76 3.41
CA TYR A 225 5.68 16.35 3.65
C TYR A 225 6.72 15.78 4.62
N LEU A 226 6.26 14.96 5.57
CA LEU A 226 7.12 13.98 6.20
C LEU A 226 7.27 12.81 5.24
N TYR A 227 8.44 12.65 4.64
CA TYR A 227 8.82 11.40 3.99
C TYR A 227 9.42 10.46 5.03
N SER A 228 8.98 9.20 5.03
CA SER A 228 9.41 8.15 5.94
C SER A 228 9.60 6.84 5.16
N GLY A 229 10.84 6.49 4.84
CA GLY A 229 11.19 5.42 3.91
C GLY A 229 12.69 5.06 3.97
N ASP A 230 13.19 4.29 3.01
CA ASP A 230 14.60 3.88 2.92
C ASP A 230 15.50 4.87 2.17
#